data_AF-A0A3S1CQ95-F1
#
_entry.id   AF-A0A3S1CQ95-F1
#
_cell.length_a   1.000
_cell.length_b   1.000
_cell.length_c   1.000
_cell.angle_alpha   90.00
_cell.angle_beta   90.00
_cell.angle_gamma   90.00
#
_symmetry.space_group_name_H-M   'P 1'
#
loop_
_entity.id
_entity.type
_entity.pdbx_description
1 polymer ?
#
loop_
_entity_poly.entity_id
_entity_poly.type
_entity_poly.pdbx_seq_one_letter_code
_entity_poly.pdbx_strand_id
1 'polypeptide(L)'
;MRYPSQIIDTEIIAVTVYTDQALVTRQGKIELFGEERELVINNVPVTLDTESVRVGGRGRIVVKVGNVNVERVYATEPLVARVAQITTHIEQLESELSYVQAQLDGLALQARFIEGLREKTEEPFAQSLSRKNLSLSETLDFVNFLGSQYTEYGIATKDSQNRKQEIDKELQALKQQLRQIQTPLPKESFKLTVDIEPAGAGEFELEVTYVVKRAAWAPLYDMRVNSTNKTLSLNYIAEVTQNTGEDWNNVALTLSTAKPGLGTLPPKLEPWYVGIREPRIMPSPAMSAPENARMVRRRAYNLEFRDQDDDEQEDNYIEAEIQQAEVSKEGSVVSFKLNTSTNIPNDGAPHKATIFNNDFPIHFSYIAMPRLVSFAYLQATVRNPTGGATLLPGKANIFRDNVFVGTTQLTNVVPGQEFQLNLGIDESIKIERDLVERQVDKKLIGSNRKITYAYRLILTNLLSQEANLKLSEQIPKSKHEQIKIYLNRCNPQIQLGEMGILEWEFRMAPQSKQELYYQFIIEYPPNLDIVGLNI
;
A
#
# COMPACT_ATOMS: atom_id res chain seq x y z
N MET A 1 -18.99 51.20 15.16
CA MET A 1 -18.60 50.59 16.44
C MET A 1 -18.25 49.15 16.13
N ARG A 2 -17.02 48.69 16.41
CA ARG A 2 -16.70 47.26 16.35
C ARG A 2 -17.33 46.63 17.59
N TYR A 3 -18.17 45.62 17.41
CA TYR A 3 -18.73 44.87 18.52
C TYR A 3 -17.62 44.09 19.24
N PRO A 4 -17.77 43.74 20.53
CA PRO A 4 -16.80 42.90 21.21
C PRO A 4 -16.75 41.50 20.57
N SER A 5 -15.60 41.17 20.00
CA SER A 5 -15.28 39.85 19.42
C SER A 5 -14.46 39.04 20.41
N GLN A 6 -14.81 37.77 20.61
CA GLN A 6 -14.09 36.85 21.49
C GLN A 6 -13.49 35.70 20.66
N ILE A 7 -12.21 35.40 20.88
CA ILE A 7 -11.55 34.25 20.24
C ILE A 7 -11.90 33.00 21.05
N ILE A 8 -12.24 31.93 20.35
CA ILE A 8 -12.56 30.63 20.94
C ILE A 8 -11.58 29.57 20.42
N ASP A 9 -10.99 28.81 21.35
CA ASP A 9 -10.20 27.63 21.01
C ASP A 9 -11.12 26.43 20.82
N THR A 10 -10.84 25.63 19.79
CA THR A 10 -11.67 24.50 19.39
C THR A 10 -10.81 23.27 19.13
N GLU A 11 -11.33 22.10 19.46
CA GLU A 11 -10.70 20.80 19.18
C GLU A 11 -11.59 19.98 18.24
N ILE A 12 -10.98 19.19 17.36
CA ILE A 12 -11.71 18.26 16.51
C ILE A 12 -12.15 17.07 17.37
N ILE A 13 -13.44 16.80 17.42
CA ILE A 13 -14.01 15.72 18.25
C ILE A 13 -14.49 14.53 17.42
N ALA A 14 -14.87 14.75 16.16
CA ALA A 14 -15.38 13.71 15.28
C ALA A 14 -15.05 14.00 13.82
N VAL A 15 -14.77 12.94 13.06
CA VAL A 15 -14.49 13.02 11.63
C VAL A 15 -15.24 11.90 10.91
N THR A 16 -16.03 12.25 9.89
CA THR A 16 -16.58 11.29 8.94
C THR A 16 -15.78 11.35 7.65
N VAL A 17 -15.01 10.31 7.33
CA VAL A 17 -14.20 10.23 6.11
C VAL A 17 -15.03 9.57 5.00
N TYR A 18 -15.06 10.22 3.84
CA TYR A 18 -15.65 9.73 2.60
C TYR A 18 -14.55 9.30 1.62
N THR A 19 -14.92 8.92 0.40
CA THR A 19 -13.96 8.44 -0.60
C THR A 19 -12.97 9.51 -1.10
N ASP A 20 -13.27 10.79 -0.93
CA ASP A 20 -12.51 11.93 -1.50
C ASP A 20 -12.53 13.21 -0.64
N GLN A 21 -13.27 13.20 0.46
CA GLN A 21 -13.36 14.32 1.41
C GLN A 21 -13.67 13.81 2.82
N ALA A 22 -13.65 14.70 3.82
CA ALA A 22 -14.10 14.38 5.17
C ALA A 22 -15.02 15.48 5.72
N LEU A 23 -16.01 15.10 6.52
CA LEU A 23 -16.79 16.00 7.37
C LEU A 23 -16.12 16.06 8.74
N VAL A 24 -15.67 17.25 9.13
CA VAL A 24 -15.00 17.50 10.41
C VAL A 24 -15.97 18.22 11.33
N THR A 25 -16.10 17.73 12.57
CA THR A 25 -16.80 18.40 13.65
C THR A 25 -15.82 18.78 14.74
N ARG A 26 -15.80 20.07 15.08
CA ARG A 26 -14.99 20.63 16.16
C ARG A 26 -15.86 21.30 17.21
N GLN A 27 -15.35 21.36 18.42
CA GLN A 27 -16.05 21.88 19.57
C GLN A 27 -15.14 22.79 20.40
N GLY A 28 -15.71 23.87 20.92
CA GLY A 28 -15.04 24.80 21.84
C GLY A 28 -15.99 25.24 22.94
N LYS A 29 -15.49 25.35 24.18
CA LYS A 29 -16.26 25.85 25.32
C LYS A 29 -15.84 27.28 25.63
N ILE A 30 -16.82 28.14 25.89
CA ILE A 30 -16.58 29.54 26.21
C ILE A 30 -17.57 30.08 27.24
N GLU A 31 -17.10 31.00 28.08
CA GLU A 31 -17.96 31.80 28.94
C GLU A 31 -18.32 33.10 28.22
N LEU A 32 -19.63 33.36 28.09
CA LEU A 32 -20.18 34.59 27.53
C LEU A 32 -20.64 35.51 28.65
N PHE A 33 -20.45 36.82 28.51
CA PHE A 33 -20.89 37.84 29.46
C PHE A 33 -22.16 38.59 29.02
N GLY A 34 -22.64 38.34 27.79
CA GLY A 34 -23.89 38.89 27.26
C GLY A 34 -23.68 40.08 26.31
N GLU A 35 -22.48 40.63 26.27
CA GLU A 35 -22.11 41.78 25.43
C GLU A 35 -21.51 41.35 24.09
N GLU A 36 -20.95 40.15 24.01
CA GLU A 36 -20.30 39.58 22.84
C GLU A 36 -21.27 39.50 21.66
N ARG A 37 -20.76 39.81 20.47
CA ARG A 37 -21.53 39.66 19.23
C ARG A 37 -20.84 38.81 18.18
N GLU A 38 -19.55 38.53 18.35
CA GLU A 38 -18.78 37.75 17.39
C GLU A 38 -17.89 36.74 18.12
N LEU A 39 -17.95 35.47 17.70
CA LEU A 39 -16.99 34.44 18.07
C LEU A 39 -16.04 34.18 16.91
N VAL A 40 -14.74 34.14 17.19
CA VAL A 40 -13.69 33.99 16.18
C VAL A 40 -12.95 32.68 16.38
N ILE A 41 -12.91 31.85 15.34
CA ILE A 41 -12.07 30.65 15.26
C ILE A 41 -10.95 30.92 14.26
N ASN A 42 -9.71 30.84 14.71
CA ASN A 42 -8.52 31.02 13.87
C ASN A 42 -7.96 29.67 13.38
N ASN A 43 -7.04 29.73 12.41
CA ASN A 43 -6.24 28.58 11.96
C ASN A 43 -7.06 27.41 11.39
N VAL A 44 -8.17 27.70 10.73
CA VAL A 44 -8.99 26.70 10.03
C VAL A 44 -8.32 26.38 8.68
N PRO A 45 -8.33 25.12 8.21
CA PRO A 45 -7.50 24.71 7.07
C PRO A 45 -8.03 25.27 5.75
N VAL A 46 -7.14 25.60 4.83
CA VAL A 46 -7.50 26.06 3.47
C VAL A 46 -8.19 25.00 2.60
N THR A 47 -8.19 23.75 3.05
CA THR A 47 -8.88 22.64 2.37
C THR A 47 -10.37 22.62 2.66
N LEU A 48 -10.83 23.45 3.60
CA LEU A 48 -12.22 23.66 3.94
C LEU A 48 -13.02 24.13 2.72
N ASP A 49 -14.19 23.52 2.52
CA ASP A 49 -15.21 24.03 1.62
C ASP A 49 -16.04 25.11 2.33
N THR A 50 -15.91 26.36 1.89
CA THR A 50 -16.49 27.53 2.58
C THR A 50 -18.00 27.48 2.65
N GLU A 51 -18.67 26.83 1.69
CA GLU A 51 -20.13 26.72 1.64
C GLU A 51 -20.68 25.61 2.56
N SER A 52 -19.80 24.74 3.05
CA SER A 52 -20.16 23.60 3.88
C SER A 52 -20.25 23.93 5.37
N VAL A 53 -19.78 25.10 5.80
CA VAL A 53 -19.70 25.47 7.22
C VAL A 53 -21.10 25.54 7.82
N ARG A 54 -21.30 24.79 8.90
CA ARG A 54 -22.50 24.80 9.73
C ARG A 54 -22.07 25.05 11.17
N VAL A 55 -22.81 25.90 11.86
CA VAL A 55 -22.54 26.26 13.24
C VAL A 55 -23.77 25.97 14.06
N GLY A 56 -23.54 25.28 15.17
CA GLY A 56 -24.51 25.03 16.21
C GLY A 56 -23.86 25.22 17.57
N GLY A 57 -24.59 24.88 18.61
CA GLY A 57 -24.06 24.89 19.95
C GLY A 57 -25.12 24.65 20.99
N ARG A 58 -24.68 24.41 22.21
CA ARG A 58 -25.54 24.17 23.37
C ARG A 58 -24.93 24.86 24.58
N GLY A 59 -25.76 25.36 25.48
CA GLY A 59 -25.27 26.08 26.65
C GLY A 59 -26.32 26.22 27.73
N ARG A 60 -25.92 26.83 28.84
CA ARG A 60 -26.83 27.16 29.96
C ARG A 60 -27.68 28.40 29.68
N ILE A 61 -27.38 29.10 28.59
CA ILE A 61 -28.08 30.29 28.13
C ILE A 61 -28.54 30.08 26.69
N VAL A 62 -29.61 30.77 26.31
CA VAL A 62 -30.05 30.83 24.91
C VAL A 62 -29.09 31.75 24.16
N VAL A 63 -28.51 31.24 23.07
CA VAL A 63 -27.65 32.01 22.15
C VAL A 63 -28.25 31.85 20.77
N LYS A 64 -28.58 32.97 20.11
CA LYS A 64 -28.93 32.93 18.68
C LYS A 64 -27.64 33.00 17.88
N VAL A 65 -27.46 32.05 16.97
CA VAL A 65 -26.35 32.04 16.02
C VAL A 65 -26.81 32.74 14.74
N GLY A 66 -26.06 33.75 14.33
CA GLY A 66 -26.31 34.58 13.17
C GLY A 66 -25.50 34.14 11.95
N ASN A 67 -24.96 35.12 11.21
CA ASN A 67 -24.18 34.85 10.02
C ASN A 67 -22.83 34.21 10.35
N VAL A 68 -22.29 33.43 9.41
CA VAL A 68 -20.96 32.84 9.49
C VAL A 68 -20.14 33.37 8.34
N ASN A 69 -19.10 34.13 8.65
CA ASN A 69 -18.18 34.68 7.66
C ASN A 69 -16.87 33.87 7.67
N VAL A 70 -16.38 33.53 6.49
CA VAL A 70 -15.13 32.79 6.28
C VAL A 70 -14.14 33.69 5.55
N GLU A 71 -13.08 34.11 6.24
CA GLU A 71 -12.07 35.01 5.69
C GLU A 71 -10.74 34.28 5.51
N ARG A 72 -10.11 34.39 4.34
CA ARG A 72 -8.76 33.84 4.13
C ARG A 72 -7.73 34.77 4.75
N VAL A 73 -6.91 34.22 5.64
CA VAL A 73 -5.85 34.93 6.35
C VAL A 73 -4.49 34.35 5.95
N TYR A 74 -3.49 35.22 5.85
CA TYR A 74 -2.11 34.85 5.58
C TYR A 74 -1.33 35.03 6.89
N ALA A 75 -0.98 33.92 7.56
CA ALA A 75 -0.21 33.99 8.79
C ALA A 75 1.26 34.31 8.47
N THR A 76 1.71 35.51 8.83
CA THR A 76 3.12 35.85 9.06
C THR A 76 3.37 35.85 10.58
N GLU A 77 3.43 34.67 11.20
CA GLU A 77 3.88 34.52 12.60
C GLU A 77 5.41 34.24 12.69
N PRO A 78 6.07 34.42 13.85
CA PRO A 78 7.47 34.82 13.97
C PRO A 78 8.47 33.68 13.73
N LEU A 79 8.56 33.21 12.49
CA LEU A 79 9.63 32.35 11.97
C LEU A 79 11.02 32.93 12.28
N VAL A 80 11.15 34.26 12.37
CA VAL A 80 12.44 34.94 12.61
C VAL A 80 13.12 34.48 13.89
N ALA A 81 12.39 34.33 15.01
CA ALA A 81 12.99 33.95 16.28
C ALA A 81 13.46 32.48 16.29
N ARG A 82 12.64 31.57 15.75
CA ARG A 82 12.98 30.13 15.67
C ARG A 82 14.09 29.85 14.64
N VAL A 83 14.05 30.54 13.50
CA VAL A 83 15.13 30.50 12.49
C VAL A 83 16.42 31.06 13.07
N ALA A 84 16.38 32.17 13.81
CA ALA A 84 17.57 32.72 14.46
C ALA A 84 18.17 31.77 15.50
N GLN A 85 17.34 31.08 16.29
CA GLN A 85 17.81 30.07 17.26
C GLN A 85 18.49 28.88 16.57
N ILE A 86 17.85 28.30 15.56
CA ILE A 86 18.42 27.15 14.81
C ILE A 86 19.69 27.56 14.06
N THR A 87 19.72 28.76 13.47
CA THR A 87 20.90 29.27 12.75
C THR A 87 22.08 29.46 13.70
N THR A 88 21.85 30.10 14.87
CA THR A 88 22.88 30.25 15.91
C THR A 88 23.43 28.90 16.36
N HIS A 89 22.57 27.88 16.51
CA HIS A 89 23.01 26.56 16.94
C HIS A 89 23.82 25.82 15.86
N ILE A 90 23.46 25.98 14.59
CA ILE A 90 24.26 25.48 13.46
C ILE A 90 25.64 26.13 13.45
N GLU A 91 25.73 27.45 13.63
CA GLU A 91 27.01 28.18 13.67
C GLU A 91 27.91 27.68 14.81
N GLN A 92 27.33 27.39 15.98
CA GLN A 92 28.07 26.81 17.12
C GLN A 92 28.65 25.43 16.79
N LEU A 93 27.84 24.53 16.24
CA LEU A 93 28.29 23.18 15.88
C LEU A 93 29.30 23.18 14.71
N GLU A 94 29.17 24.11 13.76
CA GLU A 94 30.17 24.28 12.69
C GLU A 94 31.52 24.76 13.24
N SER A 95 31.51 25.65 14.23
CA SER A 95 32.73 26.07 14.94
C SER A 95 33.35 24.90 15.71
N GLU A 96 32.54 24.08 16.39
CA GLU A 96 33.02 22.89 17.11
C GLU A 96 33.61 21.85 16.15
N LEU A 97 32.96 21.61 15.01
CA LEU A 97 33.45 20.73 13.96
C LEU A 97 34.82 21.18 13.43
N SER A 98 34.99 22.49 13.19
CA SER A 98 36.28 23.05 12.77
C SER A 98 37.37 22.85 13.82
N TYR A 99 37.04 22.97 15.10
CA TYR A 99 37.98 22.74 16.19
C TYR A 99 38.41 21.27 16.27
N VAL A 100 37.46 20.33 16.23
CA VAL A 100 37.74 18.89 16.24
C VAL A 100 38.55 18.48 15.00
N GLN A 101 38.28 19.07 13.83
CA GLN A 101 39.07 18.82 12.63
C GLN A 101 40.53 19.29 12.79
N ALA A 102 40.75 20.48 13.35
CA ALA A 102 42.10 20.96 13.63
C ALA A 102 42.85 20.06 14.63
N GLN A 103 42.16 19.49 15.63
CA GLN A 103 42.74 18.51 16.55
C GLN A 103 43.15 17.22 15.84
N LEU A 104 42.29 16.69 14.95
CA LEU A 104 42.59 15.50 14.14
C LEU A 104 43.80 15.74 13.23
N ASP A 105 43.90 16.91 12.61
CA ASP A 105 45.04 17.27 11.76
C ASP A 105 46.34 17.36 12.58
N GLY A 106 46.26 17.92 13.79
CA GLY A 106 47.38 17.96 14.74
C GLY A 106 47.85 16.57 15.18
N LEU A 107 46.91 15.69 15.57
CA LEU A 107 47.20 14.31 15.94
C LEU A 107 47.80 13.52 14.76
N ALA A 108 47.31 13.74 13.54
CA ALA A 108 47.85 13.11 12.34
C ALA A 108 49.30 13.56 12.06
N LEU A 109 49.62 14.84 12.27
CA LEU A 109 51.00 15.33 12.16
C LEU A 109 51.92 14.70 13.22
N GLN A 110 51.46 14.59 14.46
CA GLN A 110 52.21 13.95 15.55
C GLN A 110 52.44 12.46 15.26
N ALA A 111 51.42 11.73 14.82
CA ALA A 111 51.54 10.32 14.43
C ALA A 111 52.54 10.12 13.29
N ARG A 112 52.49 10.96 12.25
CA ARG A 112 53.47 10.95 11.15
C ARG A 112 54.90 11.27 11.60
N PHE A 113 55.05 12.17 12.57
CA PHE A 113 56.35 12.48 13.15
C PHE A 113 56.93 11.26 13.87
N ILE A 114 56.13 10.57 14.70
CA ILE A 114 56.52 9.33 15.37
C ILE A 114 56.87 8.22 14.36
N GLU A 115 56.09 8.08 13.29
CA GLU A 115 56.39 7.15 12.20
C GLU A 115 57.71 7.49 11.50
N GLY A 116 57.97 8.77 11.21
CA GLY A 116 59.24 9.21 10.64
C GLY A 116 60.44 9.01 11.59
N LEU A 117 60.23 9.11 12.90
CA LEU A 117 61.25 8.75 13.89
C LEU A 117 61.56 7.25 13.85
N ARG A 118 60.55 6.38 13.74
CA ARG A 118 60.74 4.93 13.56
C ARG A 118 61.60 4.63 12.33
N GLU A 119 61.21 5.13 11.16
CA GLU A 119 61.91 4.89 9.89
C GLU A 119 63.37 5.36 9.92
N LYS A 120 63.65 6.54 10.51
CA LYS A 120 65.01 7.09 10.59
C LYS A 120 65.86 6.48 11.70
N THR A 121 65.25 5.81 12.68
CA THR A 121 66.00 5.13 13.73
C THR A 121 66.29 3.67 13.40
N GLU A 122 65.55 3.01 12.52
CA GLU A 122 65.78 1.58 12.16
C GLU A 122 67.24 1.27 11.71
N GLU A 123 67.81 2.04 10.78
CA GLU A 123 69.19 1.81 10.29
C GLU A 123 70.27 2.15 11.34
N PRO A 124 70.28 3.34 11.97
CA PRO A 124 71.26 3.68 13.01
C PRO A 124 71.15 2.80 14.26
N PHE A 125 69.95 2.32 14.59
CA PHE A 125 69.68 1.41 15.70
C PHE A 125 70.24 0.01 15.42
N ALA A 126 70.02 -0.54 14.23
CA ALA A 126 70.61 -1.81 13.82
C ALA A 126 72.16 -1.75 13.80
N GLN A 127 72.74 -0.65 13.34
CA GLN A 127 74.19 -0.44 13.35
C GLN A 127 74.77 -0.26 14.77
N SER A 128 74.06 0.44 15.65
CA SER A 128 74.50 0.66 17.04
C SER A 128 74.39 -0.59 17.92
N LEU A 129 73.39 -1.46 17.66
CA LEU A 129 73.29 -2.80 18.27
C LEU A 129 74.45 -3.71 17.88
N SER A 130 74.87 -3.67 16.61
CA SER A 130 76.03 -4.44 16.11
C SER A 130 77.36 -3.99 16.75
N ARG A 131 77.48 -2.70 17.09
CA ARG A 131 78.71 -2.11 17.68
C ARG A 131 78.80 -2.14 19.21
N LYS A 132 77.83 -2.75 19.92
CA LYS A 132 77.76 -2.82 21.41
C LYS A 132 77.87 -1.46 22.14
N ASN A 133 77.44 -0.37 21.52
CA ASN A 133 77.60 0.99 22.04
C ASN A 133 76.32 1.59 22.68
N LEU A 134 75.30 0.78 22.97
CA LEU A 134 74.03 1.24 23.55
C LEU A 134 73.75 0.59 24.90
N SER A 135 73.25 1.40 25.84
CA SER A 135 72.69 0.94 27.09
C SER A 135 71.29 0.35 26.85
N LEU A 136 71.01 -0.82 27.44
CA LEU A 136 69.72 -1.51 27.32
C LEU A 136 68.58 -0.69 27.96
N SER A 137 68.86 0.12 28.99
CA SER A 137 67.85 0.94 29.66
C SER A 137 67.38 2.10 28.79
N GLU A 138 68.31 2.81 28.13
CA GLU A 138 67.98 3.93 27.24
C GLU A 138 67.12 3.49 26.04
N THR A 139 67.36 2.26 25.57
CA THR A 139 66.59 1.64 24.48
C THR A 139 65.17 1.29 24.92
N LEU A 140 65.01 0.70 26.10
CA LEU A 140 63.69 0.37 26.66
C LEU A 140 62.89 1.65 26.94
N ASP A 141 63.51 2.70 27.45
CA ASP A 141 62.86 3.99 27.71
C ASP A 141 62.32 4.62 26.42
N PHE A 142 63.10 4.58 25.33
CA PHE A 142 62.66 5.10 24.03
C PHE A 142 61.50 4.28 23.43
N VAL A 143 61.58 2.94 23.47
CA VAL A 143 60.51 2.06 22.96
C VAL A 143 59.22 2.24 23.78
N ASN A 144 59.33 2.34 25.11
CA ASN A 144 58.20 2.61 25.98
C ASN A 144 57.58 3.99 25.71
N PHE A 145 58.40 5.02 25.46
CA PHE A 145 57.94 6.34 25.05
C PHE A 145 57.19 6.30 23.70
N LEU A 146 57.72 5.62 22.69
CA LEU A 146 57.03 5.49 21.40
C LEU A 146 55.71 4.72 21.53
N GLY A 147 55.71 3.63 22.31
CA GLY A 147 54.51 2.82 22.56
C GLY A 147 53.41 3.59 23.31
N SER A 148 53.79 4.39 24.31
CA SER A 148 52.84 5.22 25.06
C SER A 148 52.25 6.33 24.20
N GLN A 149 53.09 7.06 23.45
CA GLN A 149 52.63 8.12 22.54
C GLN A 149 51.75 7.58 21.41
N TYR A 150 52.09 6.42 20.84
CA TYR A 150 51.27 5.79 19.80
C TYR A 150 49.88 5.40 20.33
N THR A 151 49.81 4.88 21.55
CA THR A 151 48.55 4.51 22.20
C THR A 151 47.71 5.76 22.53
N GLU A 152 48.34 6.79 23.09
CA GLU A 152 47.70 8.06 23.44
C GLU A 152 47.11 8.76 22.20
N TYR A 153 47.88 8.86 21.10
CA TYR A 153 47.39 9.45 19.86
C TYR A 153 46.30 8.59 19.20
N GLY A 154 46.41 7.27 19.27
CA GLY A 154 45.38 6.36 18.77
C GLY A 154 44.03 6.54 19.47
N ILE A 155 44.05 6.64 20.82
CA ILE A 155 42.85 6.91 21.63
C ILE A 155 42.29 8.30 21.30
N ALA A 156 43.13 9.34 21.37
CA ALA A 156 42.70 10.72 21.11
C ALA A 156 42.13 10.91 19.68
N THR A 157 42.71 10.22 18.69
CA THR A 157 42.20 10.21 17.31
C THR A 157 40.82 9.56 17.23
N LYS A 158 40.64 8.42 17.91
CA LYS A 158 39.37 7.70 17.90
C LYS A 158 38.26 8.50 18.59
N ASP A 159 38.55 9.14 19.71
CA ASP A 159 37.61 9.99 20.43
C ASP A 159 37.21 11.22 19.61
N SER A 160 38.19 11.89 19.00
CA SER A 160 37.95 13.05 18.12
C SER A 160 37.14 12.67 16.88
N GLN A 161 37.35 11.47 16.30
CA GLN A 161 36.54 10.95 15.20
C GLN A 161 35.09 10.67 15.62
N ASN A 162 34.87 10.07 16.79
CA ASN A 162 33.54 9.82 17.31
C ASN A 162 32.79 11.16 17.54
N ARG A 163 33.46 12.15 18.15
CA ARG A 163 32.89 13.47 18.37
C ARG A 163 32.52 14.17 17.06
N LYS A 164 33.39 14.08 16.05
CA LYS A 164 33.10 14.59 14.70
C LYS A 164 31.82 13.96 14.11
N GLN A 165 31.65 12.64 14.24
CA GLN A 165 30.47 11.94 13.73
C GLN A 165 29.18 12.34 14.46
N GLU A 166 29.23 12.59 15.77
CA GLU A 166 28.10 13.10 16.55
C GLU A 166 27.68 14.50 16.07
N ILE A 167 28.64 15.42 15.96
CA ILE A 167 28.40 16.78 15.48
C ILE A 167 27.83 16.78 14.05
N ASP A 168 28.35 15.93 13.16
CA ASP A 168 27.84 15.79 11.79
C ASP A 168 26.38 15.32 11.77
N LYS A 169 26.00 14.37 12.63
CA LYS A 169 24.59 13.90 12.76
C LYS A 169 23.68 15.02 13.25
N GLU A 170 24.09 15.77 14.27
CA GLU A 170 23.33 16.89 14.82
C GLU A 170 23.18 18.02 13.78
N LEU A 171 24.26 18.36 13.06
CA LEU A 171 24.22 19.33 11.97
C LEU A 171 23.27 18.91 10.85
N GLN A 172 23.25 17.64 10.46
CA GLN A 172 22.32 17.14 9.45
C GLN A 172 20.86 17.28 9.90
N ALA A 173 20.56 16.91 11.15
CA ALA A 173 19.22 17.04 11.72
C ALA A 173 18.75 18.50 11.74
N LEU A 174 19.60 19.42 12.22
CA LEU A 174 19.27 20.86 12.28
C LEU A 174 19.14 21.48 10.89
N LYS A 175 20.01 21.12 9.93
CA LYS A 175 19.91 21.57 8.53
C LYS A 175 18.67 21.03 7.83
N GLN A 176 18.17 19.86 8.22
CA GLN A 176 16.89 19.33 7.74
C GLN A 176 15.70 20.09 8.34
N GLN A 177 15.72 20.33 9.66
CA GLN A 177 14.71 21.16 10.33
C GLN A 177 14.67 22.58 9.75
N LEU A 178 15.83 23.20 9.50
CA LEU A 178 15.92 24.51 8.88
C LEU A 178 15.31 24.52 7.48
N ARG A 179 15.54 23.48 6.65
CA ARG A 179 14.93 23.36 5.31
C ARG A 179 13.40 23.20 5.36
N GLN A 180 12.89 22.44 6.33
CA GLN A 180 11.45 22.32 6.56
C GLN A 180 10.81 23.66 6.97
N ILE A 181 11.54 24.48 7.74
CA ILE A 181 11.10 25.79 8.23
C ILE A 181 11.27 26.90 7.18
N GLN A 182 12.33 26.86 6.38
CA GLN A 182 12.68 27.87 5.37
C GLN A 182 11.93 27.73 4.05
N THR A 183 11.06 26.73 3.88
CA THR A 183 10.17 26.64 2.71
C THR A 183 9.00 27.61 2.93
N PRO A 184 9.02 28.85 2.41
CA PRO A 184 8.08 29.88 2.77
C PRO A 184 6.89 29.78 1.81
N LEU A 185 6.01 28.82 2.03
CA LEU A 185 4.63 29.02 1.62
C LEU A 185 3.99 29.84 2.74
N PRO A 186 3.34 30.98 2.46
CA PRO A 186 2.50 31.63 3.45
C PRO A 186 1.58 30.55 4.02
N LYS A 187 1.58 30.35 5.35
CA LYS A 187 0.62 29.44 5.97
C LYS A 187 -0.73 30.14 5.88
N GLU A 188 -1.40 29.89 4.76
CA GLU A 188 -2.75 30.32 4.54
C GLU A 188 -3.65 29.53 5.49
N SER A 189 -4.58 30.22 6.11
CA SER A 189 -5.65 29.63 6.90
C SER A 189 -6.93 30.40 6.67
N PHE A 190 -8.05 29.83 7.09
CA PHE A 190 -9.29 30.56 7.22
C PHE A 190 -9.47 31.01 8.67
N LYS A 191 -10.10 32.18 8.81
CA LYS A 191 -10.68 32.69 10.05
C LYS A 191 -12.19 32.62 9.90
N LEU A 192 -12.85 31.93 10.82
CA LEU A 192 -14.31 31.89 10.90
C LEU A 192 -14.76 32.93 11.91
N THR A 193 -15.71 33.78 11.51
CA THR A 193 -16.38 34.74 12.41
C THR A 193 -17.85 34.37 12.45
N VAL A 194 -18.34 34.05 13.65
CA VAL A 194 -19.71 33.63 13.90
C VAL A 194 -20.41 34.74 14.68
N ASP A 195 -21.47 35.30 14.10
CA ASP A 195 -22.29 36.28 14.80
C ASP A 195 -23.12 35.57 15.88
N ILE A 196 -23.18 36.14 17.08
CA ILE A 196 -23.95 35.60 18.21
C ILE A 196 -24.77 36.68 18.92
N GLU A 197 -25.92 36.28 19.44
CA GLU A 197 -26.73 37.09 20.36
C GLU A 197 -27.02 36.27 21.63
N PRO A 198 -26.19 36.38 22.67
CA PRO A 198 -26.45 35.73 23.96
C PRO A 198 -27.57 36.44 24.72
N ALA A 199 -28.48 35.67 25.33
CA ALA A 199 -29.56 36.20 26.16
C ALA A 199 -29.11 36.66 27.56
N GLY A 200 -27.87 36.38 27.95
CA GLY A 200 -27.27 36.72 29.24
C GLY A 200 -25.87 36.12 29.39
N ALA A 201 -25.31 36.15 30.60
CA ALA A 201 -24.01 35.56 30.89
C ALA A 201 -24.13 34.05 31.21
N GLY A 202 -23.22 33.24 30.68
CA GLY A 202 -23.19 31.81 30.93
C GLY A 202 -22.29 31.00 29.98
N GLU A 203 -22.12 29.72 30.31
CA GLU A 203 -21.34 28.76 29.53
C GLU A 203 -22.07 28.38 28.23
N PHE A 204 -21.33 28.44 27.13
CA PHE A 204 -21.77 28.03 25.80
C PHE A 204 -20.71 27.15 25.14
N GLU A 205 -21.15 26.02 24.61
CA GLU A 205 -20.35 25.08 23.85
C GLU A 205 -20.70 25.22 22.38
N LEU A 206 -19.77 25.80 21.61
CA LEU A 206 -19.87 26.01 20.18
C LEU A 206 -19.51 24.71 19.45
N GLU A 207 -20.32 24.31 18.48
CA GLU A 207 -20.05 23.21 17.58
C GLU A 207 -19.97 23.74 16.15
N VAL A 208 -18.90 23.41 15.43
CA VAL A 208 -18.73 23.79 14.03
C VAL A 208 -18.45 22.55 13.20
N THR A 209 -19.22 22.39 12.14
CA THR A 209 -19.09 21.28 11.20
C THR A 209 -18.80 21.81 9.81
N TYR A 210 -17.83 21.23 9.11
CA TYR A 210 -17.47 21.62 7.74
C TYR A 210 -16.83 20.46 7.00
N VAL A 211 -16.86 20.52 5.67
CA VAL A 211 -16.21 19.58 4.77
C VAL A 211 -14.80 20.06 4.48
N VAL A 212 -13.83 19.15 4.52
CA VAL A 212 -12.46 19.34 4.06
C VAL A 212 -12.14 18.42 2.89
N LYS A 213 -11.38 18.93 1.92
CA LYS A 213 -10.81 18.16 0.83
C LYS A 213 -9.48 17.54 1.25
N ARG A 214 -8.94 16.63 0.41
CA ARG A 214 -7.65 15.94 0.64
C ARG A 214 -7.69 15.00 1.85
N ALA A 215 -8.84 14.38 2.08
CA ALA A 215 -9.01 13.26 2.98
C ALA A 215 -9.76 12.17 2.21
N ALA A 216 -9.33 10.92 2.32
CA ALA A 216 -9.98 9.80 1.66
C ALA A 216 -9.76 8.53 2.47
N TRP A 217 -10.67 7.57 2.32
CA TRP A 217 -10.43 6.21 2.80
C TRP A 217 -10.68 5.18 1.71
N ALA A 218 -9.96 4.06 1.80
CA ALA A 218 -10.13 2.90 0.93
C ALA A 218 -10.20 1.60 1.74
N PRO A 219 -11.04 0.64 1.33
CA PRO A 219 -11.07 -0.68 1.95
C PRO A 219 -9.84 -1.52 1.56
N LEU A 220 -9.23 -2.14 2.56
CA LEU A 220 -8.13 -3.08 2.44
C LEU A 220 -8.48 -4.35 3.24
N TYR A 221 -8.12 -5.51 2.72
CA TYR A 221 -8.38 -6.78 3.39
C TYR A 221 -7.09 -7.57 3.57
N ASP A 222 -6.93 -8.17 4.75
CA ASP A 222 -6.02 -9.28 4.95
C ASP A 222 -6.85 -10.55 5.17
N MET A 223 -6.70 -11.52 4.28
CA MET A 223 -7.46 -12.75 4.24
C MET A 223 -6.52 -13.93 4.50
N ARG A 224 -6.59 -14.50 5.71
CA ARG A 224 -5.74 -15.61 6.14
C ARG A 224 -6.53 -16.91 6.17
N VAL A 225 -6.22 -17.81 5.25
CA VAL A 225 -6.83 -19.14 5.17
C VAL A 225 -6.03 -20.13 6.00
N ASN A 226 -6.72 -20.84 6.89
CA ASN A 226 -6.20 -22.01 7.57
C ASN A 226 -6.76 -23.28 6.91
N SER A 227 -5.88 -24.03 6.25
CA SER A 227 -6.27 -25.21 5.47
C SER A 227 -6.74 -26.38 6.36
N THR A 228 -6.21 -26.48 7.58
CA THR A 228 -6.55 -27.54 8.55
C THR A 228 -7.93 -27.34 9.15
N ASN A 229 -8.20 -26.12 9.63
CA ASN A 229 -9.45 -25.78 10.32
C ASN A 229 -10.58 -25.39 9.34
N LYS A 230 -10.26 -25.20 8.05
CA LYS A 230 -11.20 -24.77 7.01
C LYS A 230 -11.89 -23.46 7.40
N THR A 231 -11.08 -22.51 7.85
CA THR A 231 -11.50 -21.16 8.23
C THR A 231 -10.73 -20.10 7.44
N LEU A 232 -11.41 -19.00 7.14
CA LEU A 232 -10.82 -17.74 6.70
C LEU A 232 -10.92 -16.75 7.84
N SER A 233 -9.79 -16.29 8.36
CA SER A 233 -9.74 -15.08 9.18
C SER A 233 -9.65 -13.86 8.25
N LEU A 234 -10.68 -13.03 8.25
CA LEU A 234 -10.77 -11.83 7.42
C LEU A 234 -10.68 -10.60 8.32
N ASN A 235 -9.56 -9.89 8.15
CA ASN A 235 -9.33 -8.58 8.74
C ASN A 235 -9.74 -7.51 7.72
N TYR A 236 -10.84 -6.83 7.99
CA TYR A 236 -11.32 -5.72 7.17
C TYR A 236 -10.76 -4.41 7.72
N ILE A 237 -9.87 -3.79 6.95
CA ILE A 237 -9.12 -2.60 7.31
C ILE A 237 -9.60 -1.43 6.45
N ALA A 238 -9.67 -0.25 7.05
CA ALA A 238 -9.75 1.02 6.35
C ALA A 238 -8.36 1.65 6.28
N GLU A 239 -7.92 1.96 5.07
CA GLU A 239 -6.75 2.79 4.85
C GLU A 239 -7.20 4.23 4.67
N VAL A 240 -6.92 5.07 5.67
CA VAL A 240 -7.28 6.49 5.70
C VAL A 240 -6.06 7.32 5.35
N THR A 241 -6.21 8.23 4.39
CA THR A 241 -5.18 9.19 3.99
C THR A 241 -5.72 10.58 4.20
N GLN A 242 -4.94 11.46 4.80
CA GLN A 242 -5.36 12.85 4.98
C GLN A 242 -4.17 13.80 4.88
N ASN A 243 -4.39 14.90 4.15
CA ASN A 243 -3.49 16.04 4.06
C ASN A 243 -4.34 17.32 4.05
N THR A 244 -5.18 17.42 5.07
CA THR A 244 -6.21 18.46 5.21
C THR A 244 -5.66 19.76 5.78
N GLY A 245 -4.47 19.74 6.38
CA GLY A 245 -3.90 20.87 7.12
C GLY A 245 -4.08 20.78 8.64
N GLU A 246 -4.78 19.76 9.13
CA GLU A 246 -5.09 19.56 10.55
C GLU A 246 -4.79 18.13 11.00
N ASP A 247 -4.21 17.99 12.19
CA ASP A 247 -4.06 16.68 12.82
C ASP A 247 -5.38 16.28 13.47
N TRP A 248 -5.80 15.04 13.27
CA TRP A 248 -6.97 14.48 13.94
C TRP A 248 -6.50 13.67 15.13
N ASN A 249 -6.51 14.27 16.32
CA ASN A 249 -6.05 13.62 17.54
C ASN A 249 -7.25 13.18 18.39
N ASN A 250 -7.29 11.90 18.77
CA ASN A 250 -8.28 11.31 19.64
C ASN A 250 -9.74 11.51 19.15
N VAL A 251 -9.96 11.44 17.83
CA VAL A 251 -11.26 11.73 17.23
C VAL A 251 -12.15 10.50 17.13
N ALA A 252 -13.47 10.69 17.23
CA ALA A 252 -14.45 9.68 16.84
C ALA A 252 -14.47 9.56 15.31
N LEU A 253 -13.91 8.47 14.78
CA LEU A 253 -13.79 8.25 13.34
C LEU A 253 -14.99 7.47 12.80
N THR A 254 -15.63 8.01 11.77
CA THR A 254 -16.67 7.32 10.99
C THR A 254 -16.20 7.22 9.54
N LEU A 255 -16.34 6.05 8.93
CA LEU A 255 -16.01 5.81 7.52
C LEU A 255 -17.31 5.67 6.76
N SER A 256 -17.50 6.42 5.68
CA SER A 256 -18.75 6.37 4.92
C SER A 256 -18.50 6.20 3.43
N THR A 257 -19.31 5.36 2.78
CA THR A 257 -19.32 5.23 1.31
C THR A 257 -20.24 6.23 0.63
N ALA A 258 -20.85 7.14 1.39
CA ALA A 258 -21.60 8.24 0.81
C ALA A 258 -20.70 9.07 -0.10
N LYS A 259 -21.28 9.58 -1.18
CA LYS A 259 -20.62 10.51 -2.11
C LYS A 259 -21.29 11.88 -2.03
N PRO A 260 -21.06 12.64 -0.94
CA PRO A 260 -21.58 13.99 -0.81
C PRO A 260 -21.04 14.84 -1.98
N GLY A 261 -21.93 15.39 -2.81
CA GLY A 261 -21.53 16.26 -3.94
C GLY A 261 -21.72 15.66 -5.34
N LEU A 262 -22.08 14.37 -5.49
CA LEU A 262 -22.63 13.89 -6.76
C LEU A 262 -23.93 14.66 -7.02
N GLY A 263 -23.93 15.49 -8.07
CA GLY A 263 -25.05 16.35 -8.42
C GLY A 263 -26.37 15.60 -8.35
N THR A 264 -27.37 16.22 -7.72
CA THR A 264 -28.73 15.66 -7.58
C THR A 264 -29.46 15.53 -8.92
N LEU A 265 -28.86 16.03 -9.99
CA LEU A 265 -29.38 15.99 -11.35
C LEU A 265 -28.76 14.81 -12.10
N PRO A 266 -29.57 13.93 -12.72
CA PRO A 266 -29.06 12.88 -13.58
C PRO A 266 -28.27 13.47 -14.76
N PRO A 267 -27.19 12.81 -15.22
CA PRO A 267 -26.48 13.25 -16.41
C PRO A 267 -27.44 13.27 -17.60
N LYS A 268 -27.35 14.32 -18.42
CA LYS A 268 -28.13 14.39 -19.66
C LYS A 268 -27.54 13.40 -20.66
N LEU A 269 -28.40 12.64 -21.32
CA LEU A 269 -28.00 11.77 -22.43
C LEU A 269 -27.60 12.65 -23.62
N GLU A 270 -26.34 12.59 -24.02
CA GLU A 270 -25.88 13.12 -25.29
C GLU A 270 -26.26 12.13 -26.42
N PRO A 271 -26.70 12.59 -27.60
CA PRO A 271 -27.03 11.69 -28.70
C PRO A 271 -25.81 10.83 -29.10
N TRP A 272 -25.99 9.51 -29.11
CA TRP A 272 -24.97 8.59 -29.61
C TRP A 272 -25.03 8.54 -31.14
N TYR A 273 -24.16 9.28 -31.80
CA TYR A 273 -24.03 9.25 -33.26
C TYR A 273 -23.20 8.03 -33.70
N VAL A 274 -23.78 7.18 -34.56
CA VAL A 274 -23.07 6.13 -35.29
C VAL A 274 -22.84 6.65 -36.71
N GLY A 275 -21.58 6.86 -37.06
CA GLY A 275 -21.17 7.33 -38.39
C GLY A 275 -20.05 6.46 -38.97
N ILE A 276 -19.96 6.40 -40.29
CA ILE A 276 -18.81 5.81 -40.99
C ILE A 276 -17.62 6.73 -40.73
N ARG A 277 -16.49 6.15 -40.31
CA ARG A 277 -15.26 6.90 -40.03
C ARG A 277 -14.75 7.51 -41.34
N GLU A 278 -15.13 8.76 -41.62
CA GLU A 278 -14.58 9.48 -42.77
C GLU A 278 -13.07 9.65 -42.59
N PRO A 279 -12.26 9.38 -43.63
CA PRO A 279 -10.82 9.57 -43.55
C PRO A 279 -10.57 11.05 -43.26
N ARG A 280 -10.03 11.32 -42.07
CA ARG A 280 -9.54 12.66 -41.73
C ARG A 280 -8.42 13.00 -42.70
N ILE A 281 -8.68 13.95 -43.60
CA ILE A 281 -7.62 14.64 -44.33
C ILE A 281 -6.89 15.46 -43.27
N MET A 282 -5.80 14.92 -42.74
CA MET A 282 -4.87 15.70 -41.94
C MET A 282 -4.34 16.83 -42.82
N PRO A 283 -4.39 18.10 -42.38
CA PRO A 283 -3.59 19.14 -43.01
C PRO A 283 -2.14 18.69 -43.02
N SER A 284 -1.49 18.70 -44.18
CA SER A 284 -0.07 18.42 -44.28
C SER A 284 0.70 19.29 -43.29
N PRO A 285 1.62 18.72 -42.50
CA PRO A 285 2.44 19.52 -41.61
C PRO A 285 3.26 20.50 -42.46
N ALA A 286 3.11 21.80 -42.20
CA ALA A 286 4.05 22.78 -42.69
C ALA A 286 5.44 22.40 -42.19
N MET A 287 6.41 22.30 -43.11
CA MET A 287 7.80 22.02 -42.80
C MET A 287 8.35 23.07 -41.84
N SER A 288 8.52 22.70 -40.57
CA SER A 288 9.42 23.38 -39.65
C SER A 288 10.82 22.80 -39.79
N ALA A 289 11.79 23.70 -39.96
CA ALA A 289 13.22 23.44 -40.12
C ALA A 289 13.84 22.60 -38.97
N PRO A 290 15.01 21.96 -39.17
CA PRO A 290 15.54 21.01 -38.22
C PRO A 290 16.30 21.71 -37.09
N GLU A 291 15.97 21.38 -35.84
CA GLU A 291 16.84 21.62 -34.69
C GLU A 291 17.18 20.29 -33.99
N ASN A 292 18.42 19.89 -34.21
CA ASN A 292 19.38 19.40 -33.22
C ASN A 292 18.92 18.28 -32.27
N ALA A 293 19.29 17.06 -32.64
CA ALA A 293 19.21 15.86 -31.81
C ALA A 293 20.03 16.01 -30.51
N ARG A 294 19.36 15.93 -29.36
CA ARG A 294 19.98 15.55 -28.09
C ARG A 294 19.44 14.18 -27.65
N MET A 295 20.32 13.18 -27.72
CA MET A 295 20.12 11.87 -27.13
C MET A 295 20.04 12.00 -25.60
N VAL A 296 19.02 11.39 -25.00
CA VAL A 296 19.08 10.99 -23.58
C VAL A 296 18.86 9.48 -23.52
N ARG A 297 19.93 8.80 -23.09
CA ARG A 297 19.98 7.37 -22.77
C ARG A 297 19.06 7.08 -21.59
N ARG A 298 18.11 6.16 -21.75
CA ARG A 298 17.38 5.55 -20.65
C ARG A 298 18.21 4.36 -20.14
N ARG A 299 18.82 4.49 -18.96
CA ARG A 299 19.38 3.35 -18.22
C ARG A 299 18.24 2.60 -17.55
N ALA A 300 18.17 1.30 -17.82
CA ALA A 300 17.40 0.35 -17.02
C ALA A 300 18.17 0.10 -15.71
N TYR A 301 17.48 0.16 -14.58
CA TYR A 301 17.96 -0.41 -13.33
C TYR A 301 17.49 -1.86 -13.26
N ASN A 302 18.46 -2.78 -13.26
CA ASN A 302 18.29 -4.13 -12.74
C ASN A 302 18.43 -4.04 -11.21
N LEU A 303 17.52 -4.66 -10.48
CA LEU A 303 17.69 -4.97 -9.06
C LEU A 303 17.74 -6.50 -8.96
N GLU A 304 18.94 -7.01 -8.73
CA GLU A 304 19.17 -8.38 -8.24
C GLU A 304 18.99 -8.36 -6.72
N PHE A 305 18.14 -9.25 -6.21
CA PHE A 305 18.09 -9.58 -4.79
C PHE A 305 19.06 -10.73 -4.52
N ARG A 306 19.89 -10.60 -3.49
CA ARG A 306 20.66 -11.69 -2.88
C ARG A 306 19.96 -12.12 -1.60
N ASP A 307 19.85 -13.43 -1.44
CA ASP A 307 19.39 -14.10 -0.23
C ASP A 307 20.31 -13.78 0.96
N GLN A 308 19.69 -13.54 2.11
CA GLN A 308 20.28 -13.78 3.42
C GLN A 308 19.22 -14.49 4.27
N ASP A 309 19.58 -15.71 4.67
CA ASP A 309 18.95 -16.48 5.72
C ASP A 309 19.10 -15.74 7.05
N ASP A 310 18.02 -15.66 7.83
CA ASP A 310 18.08 -15.51 9.28
C ASP A 310 16.98 -16.39 9.91
N ASP A 311 17.40 -17.22 10.87
CA ASP A 311 16.56 -18.05 11.72
C ASP A 311 15.75 -17.18 12.70
N GLU A 312 14.43 -17.35 12.77
CA GLU A 312 13.62 -16.79 13.86
C GLU A 312 12.85 -17.88 14.61
N GLN A 313 12.98 -17.84 15.94
CA GLN A 313 12.31 -18.69 16.93
C GLN A 313 10.84 -18.30 17.07
N GLU A 314 9.96 -19.31 17.19
CA GLU A 314 8.54 -19.13 17.49
C GLU A 314 8.33 -18.70 18.95
N ASP A 315 7.97 -17.44 19.16
CA ASP A 315 7.32 -16.99 20.40
C ASP A 315 5.80 -17.10 20.26
N ASN A 316 5.15 -17.69 21.28
CA ASN A 316 3.70 -17.73 21.42
C ASN A 316 3.15 -16.33 21.73
N TYR A 317 2.47 -15.71 20.77
CA TYR A 317 1.74 -14.47 20.98
C TYR A 317 0.33 -14.72 21.52
N ILE A 318 -0.07 -13.90 22.49
CA ILE A 318 -1.47 -13.75 22.90
C ILE A 318 -2.11 -12.73 21.94
N GLU A 319 -3.17 -13.13 21.24
CA GLU A 319 -3.89 -12.26 20.31
C GLU A 319 -4.48 -11.05 21.03
N ALA A 320 -4.24 -9.85 20.48
CA ALA A 320 -4.86 -8.63 20.95
C ALA A 320 -6.35 -8.62 20.59
N GLU A 321 -7.20 -8.27 21.56
CA GLU A 321 -8.63 -8.10 21.34
C GLU A 321 -8.88 -6.86 20.47
N ILE A 322 -9.37 -7.07 19.24
CA ILE A 322 -9.70 -6.00 18.30
C ILE A 322 -11.18 -5.65 18.44
N GLN A 323 -11.48 -4.40 18.77
CA GLN A 323 -12.85 -3.91 18.87
C GLN A 323 -13.47 -3.73 17.49
N GLN A 324 -14.66 -4.30 17.28
CA GLN A 324 -15.40 -4.21 16.02
C GLN A 324 -16.13 -2.86 15.90
N ALA A 325 -16.19 -2.30 14.70
CA ALA A 325 -16.95 -1.08 14.39
C ALA A 325 -18.47 -1.33 14.38
N GLU A 326 -19.25 -0.31 14.77
CA GLU A 326 -20.71 -0.32 14.58
C GLU A 326 -21.04 -0.01 13.12
N VAL A 327 -21.90 -0.83 12.50
CA VAL A 327 -22.26 -0.70 11.08
C VAL A 327 -23.71 -0.25 10.95
N SER A 328 -23.92 0.86 10.25
CA SER A 328 -25.25 1.33 9.86
C SER A 328 -25.40 1.39 8.34
N LYS A 329 -26.60 1.09 7.85
CA LYS A 329 -26.94 1.11 6.43
C LYS A 329 -28.21 1.93 6.22
N GLU A 330 -28.06 3.03 5.48
CA GLU A 330 -29.18 3.84 5.00
C GLU A 330 -29.18 3.80 3.45
N GLY A 331 -30.16 3.11 2.87
CA GLY A 331 -30.20 2.88 1.41
C GLY A 331 -28.98 2.09 0.90
N SER A 332 -28.22 2.69 -0.02
CA SER A 332 -26.99 2.12 -0.59
C SER A 332 -25.70 2.59 0.11
N VAL A 333 -25.81 3.50 1.08
CA VAL A 333 -24.67 4.02 1.85
C VAL A 333 -24.40 3.07 3.01
N VAL A 334 -23.11 2.77 3.22
CA VAL A 334 -22.62 2.01 4.36
C VAL A 334 -21.74 2.93 5.17
N SER A 335 -21.98 2.98 6.48
CA SER A 335 -21.20 3.75 7.43
C SER A 335 -20.66 2.83 8.52
N PHE A 336 -19.37 2.98 8.82
CA PHE A 336 -18.66 2.26 9.88
C PHE A 336 -18.21 3.26 10.94
N LYS A 337 -18.77 3.17 12.13
CA LYS A 337 -18.35 3.96 13.28
C LYS A 337 -17.31 3.17 14.06
N LEU A 338 -16.07 3.67 14.09
CA LEU A 338 -15.01 3.01 14.84
C LEU A 338 -15.23 3.27 16.33
N ASN A 339 -15.12 2.21 17.14
CA ASN A 339 -15.39 2.26 18.58
C ASN A 339 -14.21 2.79 19.41
N THR A 340 -13.06 3.01 18.78
CA THR A 340 -11.86 3.58 19.40
C THR A 340 -11.57 4.97 18.84
N SER A 341 -11.13 5.87 19.72
CA SER A 341 -10.60 7.15 19.28
C SER A 341 -9.31 6.94 18.50
N THR A 342 -9.18 7.63 17.37
CA THR A 342 -8.08 7.41 16.41
C THR A 342 -7.26 8.68 16.24
N ASN A 343 -5.94 8.51 16.09
CA ASN A 343 -5.01 9.59 15.73
C ASN A 343 -4.63 9.47 14.25
N ILE A 344 -4.90 10.50 13.44
CA ILE A 344 -4.53 10.55 12.03
C ILE A 344 -3.79 11.88 11.74
N PRO A 345 -2.44 11.86 11.66
CA PRO A 345 -1.64 13.05 11.41
C PRO A 345 -1.81 13.60 9.98
N ASN A 346 -1.53 14.89 9.82
CA ASN A 346 -1.56 15.60 8.54
C ASN A 346 -0.26 15.38 7.74
N ASP A 347 0.02 14.14 7.39
CA ASP A 347 1.25 13.74 6.70
C ASP A 347 1.00 13.22 5.26
N GLY A 348 -0.26 13.01 4.88
CA GLY A 348 -0.63 12.39 3.61
C GLY A 348 -0.27 10.91 3.50
N ALA A 349 0.22 10.29 4.57
CA ALA A 349 0.55 8.87 4.61
C ALA A 349 -0.74 8.04 4.83
N PRO A 350 -0.74 6.78 4.39
CA PRO A 350 -1.83 5.85 4.70
C PRO A 350 -1.78 5.39 6.15
N HIS A 351 -2.86 5.62 6.89
CA HIS A 351 -3.08 5.16 8.26
C HIS A 351 -4.13 4.06 8.26
N LYS A 352 -3.82 2.91 8.87
CA LYS A 352 -4.71 1.75 8.90
C LYS A 352 -5.56 1.74 10.17
N ALA A 353 -6.86 1.54 10.02
CA ALA A 353 -7.78 1.33 11.11
C ALA A 353 -8.62 0.07 10.85
N THR A 354 -8.69 -0.84 11.82
CA THR A 354 -9.49 -2.05 11.66
C THR A 354 -10.98 -1.74 11.81
N ILE A 355 -11.77 -2.18 10.84
CA ILE A 355 -13.23 -2.15 10.89
C ILE A 355 -13.73 -3.35 11.69
N PHE A 356 -13.33 -4.55 11.32
CA PHE A 356 -13.53 -5.76 12.12
C PHE A 356 -12.55 -6.86 11.71
N ASN A 357 -12.37 -7.82 12.60
CA ASN A 357 -11.73 -9.08 12.31
C ASN A 357 -12.69 -10.21 12.68
N ASN A 358 -13.02 -11.08 11.72
CA ASN A 358 -13.97 -12.17 11.90
C ASN A 358 -13.51 -13.42 11.14
N ASP A 359 -13.86 -14.58 11.70
CA ASP A 359 -13.62 -15.87 11.07
C ASP A 359 -14.85 -16.37 10.31
N PHE A 360 -14.62 -16.89 9.11
CA PHE A 360 -15.65 -17.40 8.21
C PHE A 360 -15.34 -18.85 7.83
N PRO A 361 -16.35 -19.74 7.80
CA PRO A 361 -16.16 -21.09 7.28
C PRO A 361 -15.92 -21.03 5.77
N ILE A 362 -15.05 -21.91 5.27
CA ILE A 362 -14.71 -21.98 3.84
C ILE A 362 -14.89 -23.38 3.27
N HIS A 363 -15.14 -23.44 1.96
CA HIS A 363 -15.19 -24.68 1.20
C HIS A 363 -14.08 -24.70 0.16
N PHE A 364 -13.24 -25.73 0.20
CA PHE A 364 -12.18 -25.92 -0.78
C PHE A 364 -12.69 -26.62 -2.03
N SER A 365 -12.18 -26.16 -3.17
CA SER A 365 -12.32 -26.81 -4.46
C SER A 365 -11.04 -26.63 -5.27
N TYR A 366 -10.77 -27.58 -6.15
CA TYR A 366 -9.64 -27.58 -7.05
C TYR A 366 -10.11 -27.27 -8.47
N ILE A 367 -9.31 -26.51 -9.22
CA ILE A 367 -9.54 -26.21 -10.63
C ILE A 367 -8.35 -26.71 -11.43
N ALA A 368 -8.59 -27.52 -12.46
CA ALA A 368 -7.55 -28.07 -13.32
C ALA A 368 -7.84 -27.81 -14.79
N MET A 369 -6.80 -27.43 -15.54
CA MET A 369 -6.85 -27.22 -16.99
C MET A 369 -5.68 -27.93 -17.69
N PRO A 370 -5.68 -29.27 -17.81
CA PRO A 370 -4.49 -30.05 -18.16
C PRO A 370 -3.92 -29.79 -19.56
N ARG A 371 -4.75 -29.29 -20.48
CA ARG A 371 -4.32 -28.78 -21.77
C ARG A 371 -3.35 -27.60 -21.66
N LEU A 372 -3.46 -26.79 -20.61
CA LEU A 372 -2.65 -25.58 -20.39
C LEU A 372 -1.51 -25.83 -19.42
N VAL A 373 -1.78 -26.51 -18.30
CA VAL A 373 -0.83 -26.74 -17.20
C VAL A 373 -1.09 -28.08 -16.51
N SER A 374 -0.06 -28.74 -15.99
CA SER A 374 -0.16 -30.10 -15.39
C SER A 374 -0.46 -30.14 -13.89
N PHE A 375 -0.92 -29.04 -13.30
CA PHE A 375 -1.22 -28.93 -11.87
C PHE A 375 -2.61 -28.32 -11.64
N ALA A 376 -3.15 -28.52 -10.44
CA ALA A 376 -4.40 -27.92 -10.02
C ALA A 376 -4.17 -26.61 -9.24
N TYR A 377 -5.13 -25.70 -9.34
CA TYR A 377 -5.24 -24.53 -8.49
C TYR A 377 -6.19 -24.82 -7.34
N LEU A 378 -5.81 -24.46 -6.11
CA LEU A 378 -6.69 -24.51 -4.96
C LEU A 378 -7.52 -23.21 -4.90
N GLN A 379 -8.80 -23.35 -4.63
CA GLN A 379 -9.74 -22.24 -4.45
C GLN A 379 -10.56 -22.44 -3.18
N ALA A 380 -10.81 -21.35 -2.45
CA ALA A 380 -11.75 -21.32 -1.33
C ALA A 380 -13.00 -20.51 -1.70
N THR A 381 -14.17 -21.06 -1.42
CA THR A 381 -15.45 -20.35 -1.49
C THR A 381 -15.88 -19.95 -0.09
N VAL A 382 -16.25 -18.68 0.07
CA VAL A 382 -16.59 -18.05 1.33
C VAL A 382 -17.93 -17.36 1.19
N ARG A 383 -18.78 -17.43 2.21
CA ARG A 383 -20.05 -16.73 2.25
C ARG A 383 -20.00 -15.58 3.23
N ASN A 384 -20.33 -14.37 2.79
CA ASN A 384 -20.57 -13.25 3.70
C ASN A 384 -21.83 -13.55 4.53
N PRO A 385 -21.79 -13.56 5.87
CA PRO A 385 -22.97 -13.85 6.70
C PRO A 385 -24.13 -12.90 6.43
N THR A 386 -25.35 -13.40 6.54
CA THR A 386 -26.58 -12.61 6.30
C THR A 386 -26.77 -11.46 7.28
N GLY A 387 -26.24 -11.58 8.51
CA GLY A 387 -26.20 -10.50 9.51
C GLY A 387 -24.90 -9.70 9.52
N GLY A 388 -23.97 -9.96 8.59
CA GLY A 388 -22.68 -9.29 8.51
C GLY A 388 -22.74 -7.92 7.83
N ALA A 389 -21.60 -7.24 7.78
CA ALA A 389 -21.45 -6.01 7.01
C ALA A 389 -21.27 -6.29 5.51
N THR A 390 -21.52 -5.29 4.66
CA THR A 390 -21.13 -5.37 3.25
C THR A 390 -19.61 -5.25 3.14
N LEU A 391 -18.97 -6.19 2.44
CA LEU A 391 -17.56 -6.08 2.06
C LEU A 391 -17.48 -5.23 0.80
N LEU A 392 -16.86 -4.06 0.89
CA LEU A 392 -16.77 -3.13 -0.21
C LEU A 392 -15.68 -3.54 -1.22
N PRO A 393 -15.72 -3.03 -2.45
CA PRO A 393 -14.66 -3.29 -3.42
C PRO A 393 -13.32 -2.76 -2.89
N GLY A 394 -12.34 -3.63 -2.69
CA GLY A 394 -11.04 -3.26 -2.11
C GLY A 394 -9.94 -4.27 -2.41
N LYS A 395 -8.68 -3.85 -2.23
CA LYS A 395 -7.54 -4.74 -2.41
C LYS A 395 -7.50 -5.75 -1.27
N ALA A 396 -7.27 -7.02 -1.57
CA ALA A 396 -7.15 -8.09 -0.59
C ALA A 396 -5.81 -8.80 -0.70
N ASN A 397 -5.07 -8.88 0.40
CA ASN A 397 -3.88 -9.72 0.54
C ASN A 397 -4.32 -11.10 1.01
N ILE A 398 -3.88 -12.14 0.31
CA ILE A 398 -4.26 -13.53 0.57
C ILE A 398 -3.07 -14.27 1.16
N PHE A 399 -3.30 -14.89 2.30
CA PHE A 399 -2.36 -15.79 2.96
C PHE A 399 -2.99 -17.17 3.10
N ARG A 400 -2.19 -18.22 2.93
CA ARG A 400 -2.57 -19.62 3.16
C ARG A 400 -1.55 -20.21 4.12
N ASP A 401 -2.01 -20.69 5.26
CA ASP A 401 -1.16 -21.31 6.29
C ASP A 401 0.07 -20.44 6.63
N ASN A 402 -0.20 -19.16 6.90
CA ASN A 402 0.77 -18.07 7.17
C ASN A 402 1.72 -17.69 6.02
N VAL A 403 1.60 -18.31 4.84
CA VAL A 403 2.38 -17.94 3.65
C VAL A 403 1.60 -16.97 2.77
N PHE A 404 2.25 -15.90 2.33
CA PHE A 404 1.66 -14.96 1.37
C PHE A 404 1.52 -15.61 -0.02
N VAL A 405 0.28 -15.69 -0.51
CA VAL A 405 -0.03 -16.32 -1.81
C VAL A 405 -0.13 -15.27 -2.92
N GLY A 406 -0.62 -14.08 -2.59
CA GLY A 406 -0.77 -13.00 -3.56
C GLY A 406 -1.81 -11.97 -3.17
N THR A 407 -2.21 -11.16 -4.14
CA THR A 407 -3.23 -10.12 -3.96
C THR A 407 -4.35 -10.28 -4.98
N THR A 408 -5.58 -9.98 -4.57
CA THR A 408 -6.73 -9.89 -5.46
C THR A 408 -7.49 -8.58 -5.25
N GLN A 409 -8.40 -8.27 -6.17
CA GLN A 409 -9.38 -7.20 -6.00
C GLN A 409 -10.70 -7.83 -5.58
N LEU A 410 -11.10 -7.62 -4.32
CA LEU A 410 -12.45 -8.00 -3.88
C LEU A 410 -13.46 -7.09 -4.55
N THR A 411 -14.55 -7.67 -5.05
CA THR A 411 -15.71 -6.93 -5.54
C THR A 411 -16.65 -6.57 -4.39
N ASN A 412 -17.74 -5.86 -4.66
CA ASN A 412 -18.75 -5.62 -3.63
C ASN A 412 -19.45 -6.95 -3.27
N VAL A 413 -19.32 -7.41 -2.02
CA VAL A 413 -19.95 -8.64 -1.50
C VAL A 413 -20.96 -8.27 -0.42
N VAL A 414 -22.25 -8.31 -0.76
CA VAL A 414 -23.33 -8.02 0.19
C VAL A 414 -23.57 -9.19 1.15
N PRO A 415 -24.25 -8.97 2.29
CA PRO A 415 -24.62 -10.04 3.21
C PRO A 415 -25.37 -11.18 2.51
N GLY A 416 -24.95 -12.41 2.76
CA GLY A 416 -25.47 -13.63 2.14
C GLY A 416 -24.82 -14.03 0.81
N GLN A 417 -24.05 -13.15 0.16
CA GLN A 417 -23.38 -13.42 -1.11
C GLN A 417 -22.07 -14.20 -0.90
N GLU A 418 -21.74 -15.06 -1.86
CA GLU A 418 -20.48 -15.80 -1.89
C GLU A 418 -19.40 -15.09 -2.72
N PHE A 419 -18.15 -15.32 -2.34
CA PHE A 419 -16.98 -14.91 -3.11
C PHE A 419 -15.91 -16.00 -3.08
N GLN A 420 -15.01 -15.96 -4.05
CA GLN A 420 -13.97 -16.97 -4.24
C GLN A 420 -12.59 -16.38 -4.06
N LEU A 421 -11.70 -17.15 -3.43
CA LEU A 421 -10.29 -16.83 -3.23
C LEU A 421 -9.43 -17.86 -3.94
N ASN A 422 -8.54 -17.40 -4.81
CA ASN A 422 -7.56 -18.25 -5.47
C ASN A 422 -6.35 -18.40 -4.54
N LEU A 423 -6.05 -19.63 -4.12
CA LEU A 423 -5.03 -19.96 -3.12
C LEU A 423 -3.74 -20.53 -3.72
N GLY A 424 -3.54 -20.31 -5.01
CA GLY A 424 -2.35 -20.71 -5.75
C GLY A 424 -2.36 -22.17 -6.17
N ILE A 425 -1.18 -22.65 -6.56
CA ILE A 425 -0.96 -24.02 -7.03
C ILE A 425 -0.96 -24.97 -5.83
N ASP A 426 -1.50 -26.17 -6.03
CA ASP A 426 -1.43 -27.27 -5.08
C ASP A 426 -1.24 -28.59 -5.85
N GLU A 427 -0.04 -29.16 -5.74
CA GLU A 427 0.36 -30.39 -6.42
C GLU A 427 -0.15 -31.65 -5.73
N SER A 428 -0.93 -31.52 -4.64
CA SER A 428 -1.60 -32.65 -3.99
C SER A 428 -2.64 -33.32 -4.91
N ILE A 429 -3.09 -32.63 -5.96
CA ILE A 429 -3.82 -33.24 -7.07
C ILE A 429 -2.84 -33.45 -8.22
N LYS A 430 -2.35 -34.69 -8.35
CA LYS A 430 -1.46 -35.06 -9.44
C LYS A 430 -2.26 -35.29 -10.72
N ILE A 431 -1.82 -34.68 -11.82
CA ILE A 431 -2.49 -34.75 -13.11
C ILE A 431 -1.51 -35.24 -14.16
N GLU A 432 -1.87 -36.32 -14.84
CA GLU A 432 -1.16 -36.83 -16.03
C GLU A 432 -2.10 -36.74 -17.23
N ARG A 433 -1.59 -36.26 -18.37
CA ARG A 433 -2.37 -36.09 -19.61
C ARG A 433 -1.59 -36.70 -20.78
N ASP A 434 -2.06 -37.86 -21.24
CA ASP A 434 -1.42 -38.64 -22.29
C ASP A 434 -2.21 -38.54 -23.60
N LEU A 435 -1.51 -38.26 -24.71
CA LEU A 435 -2.06 -38.50 -26.05
C LEU A 435 -1.95 -40.00 -26.34
N VAL A 436 -3.05 -40.73 -26.22
CA VAL A 436 -3.09 -42.20 -26.36
C VAL A 436 -3.46 -42.66 -27.76
N GLU A 437 -4.03 -41.80 -28.59
CA GLU A 437 -4.34 -42.09 -29.98
C GLU A 437 -4.12 -40.87 -30.86
N ARG A 438 -3.38 -41.05 -31.95
CA ARG A 438 -3.34 -40.12 -33.07
C ARG A 438 -3.37 -40.92 -34.36
N GLN A 439 -4.56 -41.09 -34.92
CA GLN A 439 -4.77 -41.84 -36.15
C GLN A 439 -5.13 -40.90 -37.28
N VAL A 440 -4.41 -41.00 -38.40
CA VAL A 440 -4.73 -40.31 -39.65
C VAL A 440 -5.21 -41.37 -40.63
N ASP A 441 -6.51 -41.37 -40.93
CA ASP A 441 -7.07 -42.30 -41.89
C ASP A 441 -6.62 -41.90 -43.30
N LYS A 442 -5.70 -42.71 -43.86
CA LYS A 442 -5.24 -42.58 -45.24
C LYS A 442 -6.29 -43.06 -46.26
N LYS A 443 -7.30 -43.81 -45.80
CA LYS A 443 -8.39 -44.32 -46.63
C LYS A 443 -9.54 -43.29 -46.64
N LEU A 444 -9.86 -42.79 -47.83
CA LEU A 444 -11.05 -41.98 -48.10
C LEU A 444 -12.31 -42.81 -47.84
N ILE A 445 -12.82 -42.77 -46.61
CA ILE A 445 -14.18 -43.25 -46.30
C ILE A 445 -15.09 -42.06 -46.60
N GLY A 446 -15.53 -41.94 -47.85
CA GLY A 446 -16.13 -40.71 -48.39
C GLY A 446 -15.10 -39.67 -48.85
N SER A 447 -15.54 -38.48 -49.27
CA SER A 447 -14.70 -37.42 -49.86
C SER A 447 -13.76 -36.69 -48.89
N ASN A 448 -13.71 -37.08 -47.60
CA ASN A 448 -13.03 -36.33 -46.54
C ASN A 448 -11.90 -37.14 -45.88
N ARG A 449 -10.83 -36.45 -45.47
CA ARG A 449 -9.81 -36.97 -44.56
C ARG A 449 -10.33 -36.90 -43.12
N LYS A 450 -9.96 -37.90 -42.33
CA LYS A 450 -10.31 -38.02 -40.92
C LYS A 450 -9.06 -38.13 -40.07
N ILE A 451 -8.98 -37.30 -39.03
CA ILE A 451 -7.94 -37.41 -38.00
C ILE A 451 -8.63 -37.62 -36.66
N THR A 452 -8.23 -38.67 -35.96
CA THR A 452 -8.73 -39.02 -34.63
C THR A 452 -7.66 -38.71 -33.60
N TYR A 453 -8.03 -37.96 -32.57
CA TYR A 453 -7.23 -37.73 -31.38
C TYR A 453 -7.93 -38.33 -30.18
N ALA A 454 -7.19 -39.03 -29.32
CA ALA A 454 -7.69 -39.44 -28.02
C ALA A 454 -6.69 -39.13 -26.92
N TYR A 455 -7.21 -38.59 -25.82
CA TYR A 455 -6.45 -38.29 -24.63
C TYR A 455 -6.96 -39.13 -23.46
N ARG A 456 -6.02 -39.63 -22.65
CA ARG A 456 -6.30 -40.22 -21.35
C ARG A 456 -5.74 -39.27 -20.29
N LEU A 457 -6.54 -38.95 -19.29
CA LEU A 457 -6.06 -38.21 -18.13
C LEU A 457 -6.18 -39.09 -16.88
N ILE A 458 -5.15 -39.04 -16.05
CA ILE A 458 -5.10 -39.70 -14.76
C ILE A 458 -5.00 -38.60 -13.71
N LEU A 459 -6.03 -38.51 -12.87
CA LEU A 459 -6.11 -37.58 -11.76
C LEU A 459 -5.91 -38.40 -10.48
N THR A 460 -4.98 -38.00 -9.63
CA THR A 460 -4.71 -38.70 -8.36
C THR A 460 -4.81 -37.71 -7.22
N ASN A 461 -5.69 -37.97 -6.26
CA ASN A 461 -5.79 -37.20 -5.02
C ASN A 461 -4.78 -37.75 -4.01
N LEU A 462 -3.70 -37.01 -3.76
CA LEU A 462 -2.65 -37.36 -2.79
C LEU A 462 -2.96 -36.88 -1.37
N LEU A 463 -4.12 -36.24 -1.15
CA LEU A 463 -4.54 -35.80 0.18
C LEU A 463 -5.08 -36.96 1.02
N SER A 464 -5.05 -36.79 2.34
CA SER A 464 -5.74 -37.66 3.30
C SER A 464 -7.24 -37.37 3.42
N GLN A 465 -7.76 -36.42 2.64
CA GLN A 465 -9.17 -36.00 2.64
C GLN A 465 -9.78 -36.00 1.23
N GLU A 466 -11.11 -35.94 1.15
CA GLU A 466 -11.83 -35.79 -0.12
C GLU A 466 -11.50 -34.45 -0.79
N ALA A 467 -11.35 -34.47 -2.11
CA ALA A 467 -11.12 -33.28 -2.93
C ALA A 467 -12.24 -33.09 -3.97
N ASN A 468 -12.86 -31.91 -3.97
CA ASN A 468 -13.76 -31.50 -5.05
C ASN A 468 -12.92 -30.90 -6.18
N LEU A 469 -12.94 -31.49 -7.36
CA LEU A 469 -12.14 -31.06 -8.52
C LEU A 469 -13.05 -30.69 -9.69
N LYS A 470 -12.97 -29.45 -10.15
CA LYS A 470 -13.48 -29.01 -11.44
C LYS A 470 -12.38 -29.12 -12.49
N LEU A 471 -12.58 -29.98 -13.47
CA LEU A 471 -11.66 -30.22 -14.58
C LEU A 471 -12.20 -29.61 -15.87
N SER A 472 -11.40 -28.80 -16.56
CA SER A 472 -11.72 -28.26 -17.88
C SER A 472 -10.69 -28.69 -18.92
N GLU A 473 -11.16 -29.31 -20.00
CA GLU A 473 -10.41 -29.55 -21.23
C GLU A 473 -11.04 -28.78 -22.39
N GLN A 474 -10.37 -28.79 -23.54
CA GLN A 474 -10.88 -28.14 -24.73
C GLN A 474 -10.53 -28.94 -25.98
N ILE A 475 -11.51 -29.19 -26.84
CA ILE A 475 -11.30 -29.63 -28.22
C ILE A 475 -11.28 -28.41 -29.16
N PRO A 476 -10.56 -28.48 -30.31
CA PRO A 476 -10.53 -27.37 -31.24
C PRO A 476 -11.92 -27.04 -31.80
N LYS A 477 -12.14 -25.78 -32.17
CA LYS A 477 -13.33 -25.34 -32.91
C LYS A 477 -12.93 -24.88 -34.30
N SER A 478 -13.70 -25.30 -35.30
CA SER A 478 -13.48 -24.88 -36.67
C SER A 478 -13.90 -23.41 -36.90
N LYS A 479 -13.13 -22.70 -37.72
CA LYS A 479 -13.48 -21.40 -38.31
C LYS A 479 -13.94 -21.52 -39.77
N HIS A 480 -14.00 -22.73 -40.30
CA HIS A 480 -14.32 -23.02 -41.69
C HIS A 480 -15.43 -24.06 -41.79
N GLU A 481 -16.47 -23.78 -42.57
CA GLU A 481 -17.68 -24.62 -42.67
C GLU A 481 -17.40 -26.06 -43.13
N GLN A 482 -16.34 -26.25 -43.94
CA GLN A 482 -15.95 -27.57 -44.46
C GLN A 482 -15.11 -28.41 -43.48
N ILE A 483 -14.66 -27.84 -42.36
CA ILE A 483 -13.92 -28.58 -41.33
C ILE A 483 -14.90 -28.88 -40.20
N LYS A 484 -15.22 -30.16 -40.03
CA LYS A 484 -16.10 -30.64 -38.96
C LYS A 484 -15.25 -31.16 -37.82
N ILE A 485 -15.53 -30.68 -36.61
CA ILE A 485 -14.88 -31.15 -35.38
C ILE A 485 -15.97 -31.53 -34.41
N TYR A 486 -15.91 -32.76 -33.90
CA TYR A 486 -16.90 -33.26 -32.96
C TYR A 486 -16.29 -34.24 -31.98
N LEU A 487 -16.87 -34.27 -30.78
CA LEU A 487 -16.54 -35.24 -29.74
C LEU A 487 -17.13 -36.60 -30.15
N ASN A 488 -16.31 -37.65 -30.15
CA ASN A 488 -16.69 -38.98 -30.60
C ASN A 488 -16.93 -39.95 -29.43
N ARG A 489 -15.97 -40.02 -28.49
CA ARG A 489 -16.07 -40.84 -27.28
C ARG A 489 -15.64 -40.01 -26.09
N CYS A 490 -16.31 -40.20 -24.96
CA CYS A 490 -16.01 -39.48 -23.73
C CYS A 490 -16.47 -40.32 -22.53
N ASN A 491 -15.58 -40.52 -21.58
CA ASN A 491 -15.87 -41.20 -20.32
C ASN A 491 -15.11 -40.51 -19.17
N PRO A 492 -15.81 -39.98 -18.15
CA PRO A 492 -17.27 -39.92 -18.01
C PRO A 492 -17.95 -39.12 -19.12
N GLN A 493 -19.21 -39.45 -19.42
CA GLN A 493 -19.99 -38.75 -20.44
C GLN A 493 -20.37 -37.34 -19.99
N ILE A 494 -20.25 -36.38 -20.90
CA ILE A 494 -20.62 -34.97 -20.71
C ILE A 494 -21.24 -34.41 -21.98
N GLN A 495 -21.90 -33.25 -21.85
CA GLN A 495 -22.32 -32.46 -23.00
C GLN A 495 -21.16 -31.54 -23.43
N LEU A 496 -20.91 -31.46 -24.74
CA LEU A 496 -19.91 -30.54 -25.29
C LEU A 496 -20.38 -29.10 -25.08
N GLY A 497 -19.62 -28.32 -24.33
CA GLY A 497 -19.91 -26.93 -24.07
C GLY A 497 -19.62 -26.04 -25.27
N GLU A 498 -20.00 -24.77 -25.13
CA GLU A 498 -19.61 -23.75 -26.11
C GLU A 498 -18.08 -23.66 -26.24
N MET A 499 -17.62 -23.15 -27.38
CA MET A 499 -16.18 -22.98 -27.67
C MET A 499 -15.33 -24.27 -27.60
N GLY A 500 -15.96 -25.44 -27.62
CA GLY A 500 -15.27 -26.73 -27.58
C GLY A 500 -14.84 -27.15 -26.17
N ILE A 501 -15.40 -26.53 -25.11
CA ILE A 501 -15.03 -26.81 -23.72
C ILE A 501 -15.66 -28.12 -23.26
N LEU A 502 -14.86 -28.92 -22.54
CA LEU A 502 -15.26 -30.14 -21.86
C LEU A 502 -15.10 -29.91 -20.35
N GLU A 503 -16.17 -30.01 -19.57
CA GLU A 503 -16.11 -29.81 -18.10
C GLU A 503 -16.59 -31.03 -17.35
N TRP A 504 -15.84 -31.42 -16.31
CA TRP A 504 -16.22 -32.45 -15.35
C TRP A 504 -16.08 -31.92 -13.93
N GLU A 505 -16.92 -32.42 -13.03
CA GLU A 505 -16.79 -32.22 -11.60
C GLU A 505 -16.62 -33.59 -10.92
N PHE A 506 -15.56 -33.73 -10.13
CA PHE A 506 -15.24 -34.96 -9.42
C PHE A 506 -15.21 -34.72 -7.92
N ARG A 507 -15.76 -35.66 -7.17
CA ARG A 507 -15.47 -35.84 -5.74
C ARG A 507 -14.50 -36.98 -5.60
N MET A 508 -13.22 -36.65 -5.41
CA MET A 508 -12.14 -37.63 -5.33
C MET A 508 -11.91 -38.03 -3.89
N ALA A 509 -12.16 -39.30 -3.55
CA ALA A 509 -11.85 -39.84 -2.24
C ALA A 509 -10.34 -39.69 -1.89
N PRO A 510 -9.96 -39.73 -0.60
CA PRO A 510 -8.55 -39.72 -0.19
C PRO A 510 -7.73 -40.79 -0.92
N GLN A 511 -6.51 -40.47 -1.35
CA GLN A 511 -5.59 -41.41 -2.03
C GLN A 511 -6.17 -42.09 -3.28
N SER A 512 -7.26 -41.57 -3.84
CA SER A 512 -7.94 -42.19 -4.98
C SER A 512 -7.38 -41.74 -6.32
N LYS A 513 -7.57 -42.60 -7.32
CA LYS A 513 -7.23 -42.33 -8.72
C LYS A 513 -8.51 -42.33 -9.56
N GLN A 514 -8.71 -41.26 -10.32
CA GLN A 514 -9.77 -41.12 -11.31
C GLN A 514 -9.15 -41.08 -12.70
N GLU A 515 -9.58 -41.98 -13.57
CA GLU A 515 -9.21 -41.97 -14.98
C GLU A 515 -10.35 -41.38 -15.81
N LEU A 516 -9.99 -40.54 -16.79
CA LEU A 516 -10.92 -40.11 -17.82
C LEU A 516 -10.30 -40.26 -19.21
N TYR A 517 -11.18 -40.40 -20.20
CA TYR A 517 -10.82 -40.57 -21.59
C TYR A 517 -11.75 -39.72 -22.44
N TYR A 518 -11.19 -38.98 -23.40
CA TYR A 518 -11.99 -38.35 -24.43
C TYR A 518 -11.31 -38.47 -25.80
N GLN A 519 -12.12 -38.57 -26.84
CA GLN A 519 -11.71 -38.72 -28.22
C GLN A 519 -12.53 -37.77 -29.07
N PHE A 520 -11.86 -37.01 -29.93
CA PHE A 520 -12.50 -36.16 -30.92
C PHE A 520 -11.96 -36.44 -32.32
N ILE A 521 -12.77 -36.09 -33.31
CA ILE A 521 -12.48 -36.32 -34.71
C ILE A 521 -12.47 -34.97 -35.42
N ILE A 522 -11.48 -34.78 -36.30
CA ILE A 522 -11.43 -33.69 -37.26
C ILE A 522 -11.65 -34.29 -38.66
N GLU A 523 -12.70 -33.85 -39.35
CA GLU A 523 -13.00 -34.22 -40.73
C GLU A 523 -12.91 -33.03 -41.66
N TYR A 524 -12.22 -33.20 -42.80
CA TYR A 524 -12.04 -32.12 -43.76
C TYR A 524 -11.73 -32.64 -45.17
N PRO A 525 -12.06 -31.89 -46.24
CA PRO A 525 -11.67 -32.23 -47.60
C PRO A 525 -10.14 -32.31 -47.82
N PRO A 526 -9.62 -33.29 -48.58
CA PRO A 526 -8.18 -33.51 -48.77
C PRO A 526 -7.45 -32.37 -49.50
N ASN A 527 -8.18 -31.50 -50.20
CA ASN A 527 -7.65 -30.35 -50.94
C ASN A 527 -7.46 -29.10 -50.07
N LEU A 528 -7.92 -29.11 -48.81
CA LEU A 528 -7.66 -28.03 -47.86
C LEU A 528 -6.31 -28.25 -47.18
N ASP A 529 -5.47 -27.21 -47.19
CA ASP A 529 -4.26 -27.16 -46.37
C ASP A 529 -4.63 -26.63 -44.98
N ILE A 530 -4.48 -27.47 -43.95
CA ILE A 530 -4.91 -27.15 -42.59
C ILE A 530 -3.71 -26.86 -41.70
N VAL A 531 -3.74 -25.68 -41.09
CA VAL A 531 -2.81 -25.25 -40.04
C VAL A 531 -3.42 -25.51 -38.65
N GLY A 532 -2.57 -25.75 -37.64
CA GLY A 532 -3.01 -25.92 -36.24
C GLY A 532 -3.40 -27.35 -35.84
N LEU A 533 -3.00 -28.37 -36.61
CA LEU A 533 -3.20 -29.79 -36.29
C LEU A 533 -2.13 -30.39 -35.36
N ASN A 534 -1.08 -29.63 -35.05
CA ASN A 534 -0.13 -29.97 -33.99
C ASN A 534 -0.71 -29.42 -32.69
N ILE A 535 -1.31 -30.30 -31.88
CA ILE A 535 -2.03 -29.99 -30.63
C ILE A 535 -1.27 -30.57 -29.46
#